data_AF-A0A7C0ZMD0-F1
#
_entry.id   AF-A0A7C0ZMD0-F1
#
_cell.length_a   1.000
_cell.length_b   1.000
_cell.length_c   1.000
_cell.angle_alpha   90.00
_cell.angle_beta   90.00
_cell.angle_gamma   90.00
#
_symmetry.space_group_name_H-M   'P 1'
#
loop_
_entity.id
_entity.type
_entity.pdbx_description
1 polymer ?
#
loop_
_entity_poly.entity_id
_entity_poly.type
_entity_poly.pdbx_seq_one_letter_code
_entity_poly.pdbx_strand_id
1 'polypeptide(L)'
;MICMIVKRFIVGPLETNCYLVVCEDSKESMIIDPGTYGDEYRTVLERVIKDGLKVKFIVNTHGHFDHIMGNRLIKEKTGASIMIHRQDLAMLTDPSLNLSRMLGLRVTSPPADIILEDGDTFKVGDEEFR
;
A
#
# COMPACT_ATOMS: atom_id res chain seq x y z
N MET A 1 7.45 -24.29 -6.09
CA MET A 1 8.28 -23.68 -5.04
C MET A 1 7.59 -22.38 -4.71
N ILE A 2 7.21 -22.15 -3.46
CA ILE A 2 6.60 -20.89 -3.03
C ILE A 2 7.74 -19.89 -2.86
N CYS A 3 7.88 -18.94 -3.77
CA CYS A 3 9.00 -17.99 -3.78
C CYS A 3 8.52 -16.60 -3.39
N MET A 4 8.08 -16.46 -2.13
CA MET A 4 7.61 -15.19 -1.58
C MET A 4 8.65 -14.58 -0.65
N ILE A 5 9.11 -13.37 -0.98
CA ILE A 5 9.88 -12.54 -0.09
C ILE A 5 8.99 -11.47 0.52
N VAL A 6 9.06 -11.32 1.85
CA VAL A 6 8.46 -10.20 2.58
C VAL A 6 9.58 -9.33 3.15
N LYS A 7 9.56 -8.04 2.82
CA LYS A 7 10.47 -7.03 3.37
C LYS A 7 9.67 -5.98 4.11
N ARG A 8 10.10 -5.64 5.32
CA ARG A 8 9.50 -4.61 6.14
C ARG A 8 10.30 -3.31 6.07
N PHE A 9 9.59 -2.21 5.99
CA PHE A 9 10.10 -0.84 6.07
C PHE A 9 9.33 -0.12 7.17
N ILE A 10 10.04 0.63 8.00
CA ILE A 10 9.41 1.54 8.97
C ILE A 10 9.34 2.90 8.29
N VAL A 11 8.13 3.45 8.19
CA VAL A 11 7.85 4.66 7.42
C VAL A 11 6.96 5.61 8.19
N GLY A 12 7.07 6.90 7.90
CA GLY A 12 6.27 7.95 8.48
C GLY A 12 6.63 8.29 9.93
N PRO A 13 6.09 9.41 10.44
CA PRO A 13 6.35 9.89 11.80
C PRO A 13 5.73 9.01 12.89
N LEU A 14 4.81 8.10 12.52
CA LEU A 14 4.16 7.15 13.42
C LEU A 14 4.77 5.75 13.35
N GLU A 15 5.91 5.59 12.65
CA GLU A 15 6.62 4.32 12.53
C GLU A 15 5.74 3.18 11.98
N THR A 16 4.88 3.51 11.01
CA THR A 16 4.00 2.57 10.31
C THR A 16 4.84 1.46 9.69
N ASN A 17 4.40 0.21 9.85
CA ASN A 17 5.03 -0.92 9.19
C ASN A 17 4.50 -1.04 7.75
N CYS A 18 5.33 -0.68 6.79
CA CYS A 18 5.09 -0.91 5.37
C CYS A 18 5.75 -2.23 4.95
N TYR A 19 5.05 -3.04 4.14
CA TYR A 19 5.58 -4.31 3.66
C TYR A 19 5.64 -4.36 2.14
N LEU A 20 6.77 -4.78 1.60
CA LEU A 20 6.93 -5.16 0.20
C LEU A 20 6.91 -6.68 0.10
N VAL A 21 5.89 -7.22 -0.55
CA VAL A 21 5.68 -8.65 -0.74
C VAL A 21 5.91 -8.98 -2.21
N VAL A 22 6.82 -9.90 -2.49
CA VAL A 22 7.35 -10.16 -3.85
C VAL A 22 7.29 -11.63 -4.18
N CYS A 23 6.67 -11.98 -5.30
CA CYS A 23 6.85 -13.26 -5.97
C CYS A 23 8.16 -13.20 -6.78
N GLU A 24 9.19 -13.93 -6.37
CA GLU A 24 10.52 -13.81 -6.99
C GLU A 24 10.56 -14.27 -8.45
N ASP A 25 9.75 -15.28 -8.77
CA ASP A 25 9.70 -15.90 -10.10
C ASP A 25 9.08 -14.96 -11.14
N SER A 26 7.95 -14.33 -10.81
CA SER A 26 7.24 -13.43 -11.72
C SER A 26 7.70 -11.96 -11.62
N LYS A 27 8.40 -11.62 -10.53
CA LYS A 27 8.68 -10.25 -10.07
C LYS A 27 7.44 -9.41 -9.77
N GLU A 28 6.24 -10.02 -9.77
CA GLU A 28 5.04 -9.35 -9.30
C GLU A 28 5.13 -9.11 -7.80
N SER A 29 4.64 -7.96 -7.37
CA SER A 29 4.68 -7.56 -5.98
C SER A 29 3.45 -6.79 -5.56
N MET A 30 3.24 -6.69 -4.25
CA MET A 30 2.33 -5.74 -3.65
C MET A 30 3.05 -4.97 -2.54
N ILE A 31 2.55 -3.77 -2.27
CA ILE A 31 2.99 -2.96 -1.13
C ILE A 31 1.80 -2.83 -0.17
N ILE A 32 2.02 -3.19 1.08
CA ILE A 32 1.03 -3.07 2.15
C ILE A 32 1.33 -1.83 2.97
N ASP A 33 0.33 -0.98 3.15
CA ASP A 33 0.38 0.23 3.98
C ASP A 33 1.58 1.14 3.70
N PRO A 34 1.68 1.72 2.48
CA PRO A 34 2.77 2.63 2.14
C PRO A 34 2.60 3.98 2.83
N GLY A 35 2.77 4.04 4.13
CA GLY A 35 2.99 5.28 4.84
C GLY A 35 4.22 6.01 4.32
N THR A 36 4.24 7.33 4.41
CA THR A 36 5.44 8.11 4.04
C THR A 36 5.36 9.52 4.59
N TYR A 37 6.44 10.06 5.13
CA TYR A 37 6.54 11.50 5.37
C TYR A 37 7.81 12.05 4.74
N GLY A 38 7.70 13.20 4.08
CA GLY A 38 8.81 13.75 3.30
C GLY A 38 9.33 12.76 2.25
N ASP A 39 10.63 12.47 2.29
CA ASP A 39 11.35 11.66 1.30
C ASP A 39 11.35 10.14 1.59
N GLU A 40 10.73 9.67 2.67
CA GLU A 40 10.81 8.27 3.13
C GLU A 40 10.26 7.24 2.14
N TYR A 41 9.29 7.64 1.30
CA TYR A 41 8.78 6.83 0.19
C TYR A 41 9.89 6.31 -0.73
N ARG A 42 11.03 7.02 -0.79
CA ARG A 42 12.16 6.66 -1.64
C ARG A 42 12.69 5.27 -1.28
N THR A 43 12.63 4.86 -0.02
CA THR A 43 13.18 3.57 0.42
C THR A 43 12.50 2.36 -0.24
N VAL A 44 11.16 2.34 -0.26
CA VAL A 44 10.38 1.29 -0.92
C VAL A 44 10.47 1.39 -2.43
N LEU A 45 10.36 2.60 -3.00
CA LEU A 45 10.42 2.78 -4.46
C LEU A 45 11.81 2.49 -5.04
N GLU A 46 12.88 2.87 -4.36
CA GLU A 46 14.25 2.50 -4.74
C GLU A 46 14.41 0.99 -4.77
N ARG A 47 13.82 0.29 -3.80
CA ARG A 47 13.83 -1.17 -3.80
C ARG A 47 13.09 -1.75 -4.99
N VAL A 48 11.90 -1.23 -5.29
CA VAL A 48 11.08 -1.63 -6.44
C VAL A 48 11.84 -1.43 -7.75
N ILE A 49 12.47 -0.26 -7.93
CA ILE A 49 13.22 0.09 -9.14
C ILE A 49 14.48 -0.77 -9.26
N LYS A 50 15.27 -0.90 -8.19
CA LYS A 50 16.54 -1.63 -8.17
C LYS A 50 16.36 -3.10 -8.51
N ASP A 51 15.30 -3.72 -7.99
CA ASP A 51 15.03 -5.15 -8.16
C ASP A 51 14.14 -5.44 -9.39
N GLY A 52 13.71 -4.41 -10.13
CA GLY A 52 12.89 -4.55 -11.34
C GLY A 52 11.49 -5.13 -11.05
N LEU A 53 10.90 -4.75 -9.92
CA LEU A 53 9.64 -5.32 -9.44
C LEU A 53 8.42 -4.69 -10.13
N LYS A 54 7.39 -5.50 -10.35
CA LYS A 54 6.09 -5.09 -10.91
C LYS A 54 5.06 -4.99 -9.79
N VAL A 55 4.91 -3.79 -9.22
CA VAL A 55 3.92 -3.56 -8.16
C VAL A 55 2.53 -3.60 -8.77
N LYS A 56 1.76 -4.64 -8.46
CA LYS A 56 0.39 -4.85 -8.91
C LYS A 56 -0.61 -4.10 -8.03
N PHE A 57 -0.37 -4.16 -6.72
CA PHE A 57 -1.32 -3.69 -5.72
C PHE A 57 -0.66 -2.84 -4.65
N ILE A 58 -1.40 -1.83 -4.22
CA ILE A 58 -1.24 -1.16 -2.94
C ILE A 58 -2.38 -1.66 -2.07
N VAL A 59 -2.08 -2.40 -1.01
CA VAL A 59 -3.08 -2.97 -0.11
C VAL A 59 -3.07 -2.16 1.18
N ASN A 60 -4.18 -1.51 1.50
CA ASN A 60 -4.34 -0.87 2.79
C ASN A 60 -5.05 -1.83 3.74
N THR A 61 -4.43 -2.10 4.89
CA THR A 61 -5.06 -2.91 5.95
C THR A 61 -6.28 -2.20 6.53
N HIS A 62 -6.20 -0.88 6.65
CA HIS A 62 -7.26 0.01 7.07
C HIS A 62 -6.98 1.44 6.59
N GLY A 63 -7.94 2.34 6.76
CA GLY A 63 -7.92 3.68 6.15
C GLY A 63 -7.24 4.79 6.93
N HIS A 64 -6.48 4.49 8.00
CA HIS A 64 -5.86 5.52 8.82
C HIS A 64 -4.76 6.29 8.07
N PHE A 65 -4.63 7.58 8.35
CA PHE A 65 -3.90 8.51 7.48
C PHE A 65 -2.43 8.15 7.25
N ASP A 66 -1.75 7.60 8.26
CA ASP A 66 -0.35 7.23 8.19
C ASP A 66 -0.12 5.99 7.31
N HIS A 67 -1.12 5.11 7.14
CA HIS A 67 -1.06 3.95 6.23
C HIS A 67 -1.29 4.32 4.76
N ILE A 68 -2.07 5.37 4.48
CA ILE A 68 -2.54 5.70 3.11
C ILE A 68 -1.76 6.82 2.43
N MET A 69 -0.89 7.51 3.18
CA MET A 69 -0.23 8.75 2.76
C MET A 69 0.63 8.58 1.50
N GLY A 70 1.23 7.41 1.26
CA GLY A 70 2.04 7.13 0.09
C GLY A 70 1.28 6.51 -1.08
N ASN A 71 0.00 6.18 -0.93
CA ASN A 71 -0.80 5.53 -1.97
C ASN A 71 -0.72 6.26 -3.32
N ARG A 72 -0.91 7.59 -3.31
CA ARG A 72 -0.86 8.42 -4.53
C ARG A 72 0.45 8.25 -5.27
N LEU A 73 1.56 8.41 -4.55
CA LEU A 73 2.87 8.40 -5.16
C LEU A 73 3.24 7.02 -5.70
N ILE A 74 2.99 5.96 -4.92
CA ILE A 74 3.24 4.59 -5.39
C ILE A 74 2.41 4.31 -6.63
N LYS A 75 1.11 4.68 -6.63
CA LYS A 75 0.23 4.51 -7.79
C LYS A 75 0.73 5.25 -9.02
N GLU A 76 1.11 6.52 -8.88
CA GLU A 76 1.63 7.33 -9.99
C GLU A 76 2.95 6.79 -10.55
N LYS A 77 3.81 6.19 -9.72
CA LYS A 77 5.11 5.64 -10.14
C LYS A 77 5.05 4.23 -10.70
N THR A 78 4.04 3.45 -10.33
CA THR A 78 4.01 2.00 -10.64
C THR A 78 2.79 1.58 -11.46
N GLY A 79 1.72 2.38 -11.46
CA GLY A 79 0.42 1.99 -12.01
C GLY A 79 -0.36 0.98 -11.15
N ALA A 80 0.08 0.72 -9.92
CA ALA A 80 -0.56 -0.24 -9.02
C ALA A 80 -2.01 0.16 -8.67
N SER A 81 -2.87 -0.86 -8.52
CA SER A 81 -4.25 -0.69 -8.07
C SER A 81 -4.31 -0.58 -6.55
N ILE A 82 -5.07 0.38 -6.02
CA ILE A 82 -5.30 0.54 -4.58
C ILE A 82 -6.45 -0.37 -4.17
N MET A 83 -6.20 -1.17 -3.13
CA MET A 83 -7.12 -2.14 -2.54
C MET A 83 -7.37 -1.77 -1.08
N ILE A 84 -8.62 -1.77 -0.66
CA ILE A 84 -9.02 -1.61 0.74
C ILE A 84 -10.35 -2.30 0.98
N HIS A 85 -10.60 -2.72 2.22
CA HIS A 85 -11.88 -3.27 2.61
C HIS A 85 -13.01 -2.24 2.51
N ARG A 86 -14.23 -2.69 2.14
CA ARG A 86 -15.42 -1.84 1.95
C ARG A 86 -15.70 -0.91 3.14
N GLN A 87 -15.49 -1.39 4.36
CA GLN A 87 -15.79 -0.62 5.58
C GLN A 87 -14.90 0.63 5.74
N ASP A 88 -13.73 0.63 5.10
CA ASP A 88 -12.73 1.71 5.25
C ASP A 88 -12.61 2.57 3.99
N LEU A 89 -13.39 2.27 2.94
CA LEU A 89 -13.32 2.95 1.64
C LEU A 89 -13.40 4.48 1.76
N ALA A 90 -14.28 4.99 2.63
CA ALA A 90 -14.48 6.42 2.82
C ALA A 90 -13.29 7.11 3.51
N MET A 91 -12.50 6.38 4.30
CA MET A 91 -11.34 6.93 4.99
C MET A 91 -10.21 7.30 4.02
N LEU A 92 -10.13 6.65 2.85
CA LEU A 92 -9.14 7.01 1.82
C LEU A 92 -9.25 8.48 1.41
N THR A 93 -10.48 9.02 1.35
CA THR A 93 -10.74 10.34 0.75
C THR A 93 -11.27 11.37 1.73
N ASP A 94 -11.68 10.99 2.95
CA ASP A 94 -12.16 11.92 3.99
C ASP A 94 -11.15 12.09 5.14
N PRO A 95 -10.48 13.27 5.23
CA PRO A 95 -9.56 13.60 6.31
C PRO A 95 -10.14 13.54 7.73
N SER A 96 -11.46 13.68 7.87
CA SER A 96 -12.15 13.58 9.16
C SER A 96 -12.30 12.13 9.59
N LEU A 97 -12.49 11.21 8.63
CA LEU A 97 -12.63 9.78 8.90
C LEU A 97 -11.28 9.10 9.08
N ASN A 98 -10.24 9.49 8.34
CA ASN A 98 -8.89 8.93 8.51
C ASN A 98 -8.07 9.52 9.66
N LEU A 99 -8.69 10.37 10.49
CA LEU A 99 -8.11 11.03 11.67
C LEU A 99 -7.01 12.07 11.40
N SER A 100 -6.61 12.31 10.14
CA SER A 100 -5.59 13.33 9.82
C SER A 100 -6.02 14.73 10.25
N ARG A 101 -7.32 15.05 10.18
CA ARG A 101 -7.85 16.35 10.58
C ARG A 101 -7.66 16.64 12.07
N MET A 102 -7.63 15.63 12.93
CA MET A 102 -7.38 15.80 14.37
C MET A 102 -5.97 16.31 14.64
N LEU A 103 -5.04 16.09 13.71
CA LEU A 103 -3.65 16.57 13.77
C LEU A 103 -3.44 17.85 12.94
N GLY A 104 -4.50 18.48 12.45
CA GLY A 104 -4.41 19.65 11.58
C GLY A 104 -3.96 19.35 10.15
N LEU A 105 -3.89 18.07 9.77
CA LEU A 105 -3.53 17.62 8.44
C LEU A 105 -4.79 17.39 7.57
N ARG A 106 -4.59 17.29 6.26
CA ARG A 106 -5.65 16.97 5.28
C ARG A 106 -5.17 15.90 4.31
N VAL A 107 -4.88 14.72 4.86
CA VAL A 107 -4.34 13.61 4.06
C VAL A 107 -5.48 12.96 3.27
N THR A 108 -5.22 12.72 1.99
CA THR A 108 -6.12 11.97 1.10
C THR A 108 -5.30 11.05 0.20
N SER A 109 -5.86 9.87 -0.06
CA SER A 109 -5.45 8.91 -1.07
C SER A 109 -6.32 9.06 -2.31
N PRO A 110 -5.87 8.60 -3.50
CA PRO A 110 -6.81 8.28 -4.57
C PRO A 110 -7.84 7.25 -4.08
N PRO A 111 -9.05 7.22 -4.66
CA PRO A 111 -10.03 6.17 -4.38
C PRO A 111 -9.45 4.79 -4.66
N ALA A 112 -10.01 3.78 -4.00
CA ALA A 112 -9.70 2.39 -4.29
C ALA A 112 -10.11 2.03 -5.72
N ASP A 113 -9.26 1.25 -6.40
CA ASP A 113 -9.59 0.63 -7.68
C ASP A 113 -10.31 -0.70 -7.47
N ILE A 114 -9.99 -1.38 -6.35
CA ILE A 114 -10.57 -2.67 -5.97
C ILE A 114 -11.07 -2.54 -4.53
N ILE A 115 -12.34 -2.85 -4.33
CA ILE A 115 -12.98 -2.87 -3.02
C ILE A 115 -13.04 -4.32 -2.57
N LEU A 116 -12.47 -4.62 -1.40
CA LEU A 116 -12.43 -5.96 -0.83
C LEU A 116 -13.58 -6.19 0.16
N GLU A 117 -14.04 -7.44 0.21
CA GLU A 117 -14.97 -7.99 1.20
C GLU A 117 -14.40 -9.29 1.82
N ASP A 118 -15.01 -9.76 2.91
CA ASP A 118 -14.58 -11.01 3.56
C ASP A 118 -14.67 -12.20 2.60
N GLY A 119 -13.57 -12.95 2.52
CA GLY A 119 -13.46 -14.12 1.65
C GLY A 119 -13.04 -13.84 0.21
N ASP A 120 -12.85 -12.57 -0.18
CA ASP A 120 -12.23 -12.25 -1.47
C ASP A 120 -10.81 -12.82 -1.56
N THR A 121 -10.42 -13.23 -2.77
CA THR A 121 -9.06 -13.66 -3.05
C THR A 121 -8.45 -12.90 -4.21
N PHE A 122 -7.13 -12.75 -4.19
CA PHE A 122 -6.36 -12.16 -5.27
C PHE A 122 -4.98 -12.79 -5.36
N LYS A 123 -4.30 -12.60 -6.49
CA LYS A 123 -2.99 -13.23 -6.74
C LYS A 123 -1.88 -12.23 -6.93
N VAL A 124 -0.70 -12.55 -6.43
CA VAL A 124 0.56 -11.87 -6.76
C VAL A 124 1.52 -12.94 -7.29
N GLY A 125 1.77 -12.92 -8.60
CA GLY A 125 2.38 -14.06 -9.29
C GLY A 125 1.48 -15.31 -9.17
N ASP A 126 2.07 -16.42 -8.76
CA ASP A 126 1.36 -17.70 -8.62
C ASP A 126 0.72 -17.91 -7.23
N GLU A 127 0.94 -16.98 -6.30
CA GLU A 127 0.47 -17.08 -4.91
C GLU A 127 -0.88 -16.40 -4.72
N GLU A 128 -1.78 -17.10 -4.03
CA GLU A 128 -3.13 -16.62 -3.70
C GLU A 128 -3.18 -16.07 -2.26
N PHE A 129 -3.77 -14.89 -2.13
CA PHE A 129 -4.02 -14.21 -0.87
C PHE A 129 -5.52 -14.20 -0.60
N ARG A 130 -5.87 -14.32 0.68
CA ARG A 130 -7.23 -14.27 1.21
C ARG A 130 -7.23 -13.48 2.50
#